data_AF-A0A1F8U191-F1
#
_entry.id   AF-A0A1F8U191-F1
#
_cell.length_a   1.000
_cell.length_b   1.000
_cell.length_c   1.000
_cell.angle_alpha   90.00
_cell.angle_beta   90.00
_cell.angle_gamma   90.00
#
_symmetry.space_group_name_H-M   'P 1'
#
loop_
_entity.id
_entity.type
_entity.pdbx_description
1 polymer ?
#
loop_
_entity_poly.entity_id
_entity_poly.type
_entity_poly.pdbx_seq_one_letter_code
_entity_poly.pdbx_strand_id
1 'polypeptide(L)'
;MNCEKYEKLISLYVEMELNEEDKKALELHLDSCENCRQQLEAIQCMQGMFKQDNEDIKSVKKIRRKIYAKIYRDLLIIFVGFVIMISVVSISGGLTQMFLLNQASSSVRIFFFMGILLLIVGLIILVYDIFVDIFKVISNK
;
A
#
# COMPACT_ATOMS: atom_id res chain seq x y z
N MET A 1 7.02 30.35 -43.62
CA MET A 1 6.82 30.05 -42.18
C MET A 1 6.97 28.55 -42.02
N ASN A 2 7.97 28.09 -41.28
CA ASN A 2 8.29 26.66 -41.17
C ASN A 2 7.77 26.10 -39.83
N CYS A 3 6.52 25.63 -39.83
CA CYS A 3 5.83 25.18 -38.61
C CYS A 3 6.43 23.89 -38.03
N GLU A 4 7.11 23.06 -38.83
CA GLU A 4 7.76 21.82 -38.38
C GLU A 4 8.79 22.05 -37.26
N LYS A 5 9.52 23.17 -37.31
CA LYS A 5 10.48 23.52 -36.25
C LYS A 5 9.76 23.80 -34.93
N TYR A 6 8.62 24.47 -34.99
CA TYR A 6 7.88 24.90 -33.81
C TYR A 6 7.04 23.77 -33.21
N GLU A 7 6.63 22.77 -33.98
CA GLU A 7 5.97 21.57 -33.46
C GLU A 7 6.84 20.84 -32.42
N LYS A 8 8.15 20.70 -32.68
CA LYS A 8 9.10 20.14 -31.70
C LYS A 8 9.24 21.03 -30.46
N LEU A 9 9.26 22.34 -30.66
CA LEU A 9 9.37 23.31 -29.57
C LEU A 9 8.10 23.33 -28.70
N ILE A 10 6.90 23.10 -29.27
CA ILE A 10 5.65 23.02 -28.52
C ILE A 10 5.70 21.87 -27.50
N SER A 11 6.17 20.68 -27.89
CA SER A 11 6.30 19.54 -26.97
C SER A 11 7.23 19.87 -25.80
N LEU A 12 8.41 20.40 -26.11
CA LEU A 12 9.41 20.79 -25.10
C LEU A 12 8.93 21.98 -24.22
N TYR A 13 8.07 22.85 -24.76
CA TYR A 13 7.50 24.00 -24.04
C TYR A 13 6.51 23.53 -22.98
N VAL A 14 5.70 22.53 -23.31
CA VAL A 14 4.76 21.90 -22.38
C VAL A 14 5.48 21.13 -21.27
N GLU A 15 6.66 20.56 -21.56
CA GLU A 15 7.51 19.86 -20.59
C GLU A 15 8.41 20.80 -19.76
N MET A 16 8.35 22.13 -20.01
CA MET A 16 9.20 23.15 -19.38
C MET A 16 10.70 22.94 -19.61
N GLU A 17 11.09 22.31 -20.73
CA GLU A 17 12.48 22.05 -21.11
C GLU A 17 13.04 23.05 -22.12
N LEU A 18 12.26 24.09 -22.49
CA LEU A 18 12.74 25.16 -23.36
C LEU A 18 13.65 26.14 -22.63
N ASN A 19 14.74 26.54 -23.30
CA ASN A 19 15.51 27.71 -22.89
C ASN A 19 14.73 29.01 -23.20
N GLU A 20 15.14 30.11 -22.58
CA GLU A 20 14.45 31.42 -22.71
C GLU A 20 14.48 32.02 -24.12
N GLU A 21 15.48 31.68 -24.94
CA GLU A 21 15.62 32.20 -26.31
C GLU A 21 14.63 31.52 -27.27
N ASP A 22 14.58 30.19 -27.23
CA ASP A 22 13.64 29.38 -28.00
C ASP A 22 12.19 29.64 -27.56
N LYS A 23 12.00 29.96 -26.28
CA LYS A 23 10.68 30.26 -25.71
C LYS A 23 10.10 31.52 -26.34
N LYS A 24 10.89 32.61 -26.39
CA LYS A 24 10.49 33.86 -27.03
C LYS A 24 10.25 33.67 -28.53
N ALA A 25 11.07 32.86 -29.19
CA ALA A 25 10.91 32.55 -30.61
C ALA A 25 9.60 31.78 -30.88
N LEU A 26 9.25 30.83 -30.01
CA LEU A 26 7.98 30.09 -30.09
C LEU A 26 6.78 31.00 -29.80
N GLU A 27 6.83 31.83 -28.77
CA GLU A 27 5.75 32.77 -28.42
C GLU A 27 5.45 33.75 -29.58
N LEU A 28 6.48 34.32 -30.21
CA LEU A 28 6.33 35.14 -31.41
C LEU A 28 5.70 34.39 -32.59
N HIS A 29 5.97 33.09 -32.71
CA HIS A 29 5.35 32.27 -33.75
C HIS A 29 3.88 31.97 -33.45
N LEU A 30 3.55 31.71 -32.19
CA LEU A 30 2.17 31.46 -31.74
C LEU A 30 1.26 32.68 -31.93
N ASP A 31 1.79 33.89 -31.79
CA ASP A 31 1.07 35.15 -32.06
C ASP A 31 0.66 35.31 -33.54
N SER A 32 1.38 34.66 -34.45
CA SER A 32 1.17 34.79 -35.90
C SER A 32 0.68 33.51 -36.59
N CYS A 33 0.60 32.39 -35.88
CA CYS A 33 0.23 31.09 -36.45
C CYS A 33 -0.89 30.39 -35.65
N GLU A 34 -2.10 30.44 -36.21
CA GLU A 34 -3.29 29.78 -35.65
C GLU A 34 -3.12 28.26 -35.49
N ASN A 35 -2.42 27.60 -36.43
CA ASN A 35 -2.22 26.14 -36.43
C ASN A 35 -1.38 25.68 -35.24
N CYS A 36 -0.25 26.36 -34.99
CA CYS A 36 0.61 26.05 -33.84
C CYS A 36 -0.09 26.35 -32.50
N ARG A 37 -0.96 27.36 -32.45
CA ARG A 37 -1.78 27.65 -31.26
C ARG A 37 -2.76 26.52 -30.96
N GLN A 38 -3.46 26.00 -31.98
CA GLN A 38 -4.37 24.86 -31.83
C GLN A 38 -3.65 23.58 -31.39
N GLN A 39 -2.43 23.32 -31.89
CA GLN A 39 -1.63 22.18 -31.46
C GLN A 39 -1.24 22.27 -29.97
N LEU A 40 -0.81 23.46 -29.53
CA LEU A 40 -0.46 23.70 -28.13
C LEU A 40 -1.68 23.52 -27.20
N GLU A 41 -2.84 24.04 -27.59
CA GLU A 41 -4.10 23.84 -26.85
C GLU A 41 -4.51 22.37 -26.78
N ALA A 42 -4.36 21.61 -27.87
CA ALA A 42 -4.70 20.19 -27.91
C ALA A 42 -3.82 19.37 -26.94
N ILE A 43 -2.52 19.64 -26.90
CA ILE A 43 -1.58 18.94 -26.01
C ILE A 43 -1.86 19.31 -24.54
N GLN A 44 -2.13 20.59 -24.25
CA GLN A 44 -2.49 21.05 -22.90
C GLN A 44 -3.81 20.45 -22.42
N CYS A 45 -4.80 20.32 -23.30
CA CYS A 45 -6.08 19.67 -23.00
C CYS A 45 -5.88 18.20 -22.58
N MET A 46 -5.08 17.44 -23.34
CA MET A 46 -4.75 16.05 -22.97
C MET A 46 -4.03 15.97 -21.62
N GLN A 47 -3.05 16.84 -21.36
CA GLN A 47 -2.36 16.86 -20.06
C GLN A 47 -3.28 17.23 -18.89
N GLY A 48 -4.24 18.12 -19.11
CA GLY A 48 -5.26 18.47 -18.11
C GLY A 48 -6.08 17.25 -17.67
N MET A 49 -6.45 16.39 -18.61
CA MET A 49 -7.18 15.14 -18.32
C MET A 49 -6.35 14.16 -17.48
N PHE A 50 -5.05 14.01 -17.78
CA PHE A 50 -4.16 13.13 -17.01
C PHE A 50 -3.81 13.64 -15.59
N LYS A 51 -3.83 14.96 -15.37
CA LYS A 51 -3.61 15.53 -14.02
C LYS A 51 -4.78 15.22 -13.08
N GLN A 52 -6.00 15.20 -13.61
CA GLN A 52 -7.20 14.94 -12.82
C GLN A 52 -7.24 13.48 -12.31
N ASP A 53 -6.89 12.50 -13.16
CA ASP A 53 -6.77 11.09 -12.77
C ASP A 53 -5.72 10.87 -11.66
N ASN A 54 -4.63 11.64 -11.65
CA ASN A 54 -3.57 11.48 -10.65
C ASN A 54 -3.97 11.95 -9.24
N GLU A 55 -4.82 12.99 -9.14
CA GLU A 55 -5.34 13.43 -7.85
C GLU A 55 -6.34 12.42 -7.26
N ASP A 56 -7.17 11.84 -8.11
CA ASP A 56 -8.11 10.79 -7.72
C ASP A 56 -7.39 9.51 -7.24
N ILE A 57 -6.28 9.13 -7.88
CA ILE A 57 -5.46 8.00 -7.41
C ILE A 57 -4.83 8.30 -6.03
N LYS A 58 -4.39 9.54 -5.77
CA LYS A 58 -3.84 9.93 -4.46
C LYS A 58 -4.91 9.91 -3.37
N SER A 59 -6.13 10.37 -3.67
CA SER A 59 -7.24 10.40 -2.71
C SER A 59 -7.70 8.97 -2.33
N VAL A 60 -7.80 8.07 -3.30
CA VAL A 60 -8.14 6.65 -3.10
C VAL A 60 -7.08 5.94 -2.25
N LYS A 61 -5.78 6.17 -2.51
CA LYS A 61 -4.68 5.62 -1.68
C LYS A 61 -4.73 6.12 -0.23
N LYS A 62 -5.23 7.34 0.02
CA LYS A 62 -5.36 7.91 1.37
C LYS A 62 -6.54 7.30 2.14
N ILE A 63 -7.66 7.08 1.47
CA ILE A 63 -8.84 6.40 2.05
C ILE A 63 -8.50 4.94 2.37
N ARG A 64 -7.88 4.23 1.42
CA ARG A 64 -7.51 2.83 1.57
C ARG A 64 -6.59 2.59 2.78
N ARG A 65 -5.60 3.47 3.01
CA ARG A 65 -4.73 3.41 4.20
C ARG A 65 -5.48 3.55 5.52
N LYS A 66 -6.47 4.47 5.59
CA LYS A 66 -7.28 4.64 6.81
C LYS A 66 -8.12 3.39 7.10
N ILE A 67 -8.66 2.76 6.06
CA ILE A 67 -9.45 1.52 6.20
C ILE A 67 -8.57 0.37 6.70
N TYR A 68 -7.40 0.14 6.07
CA TYR A 68 -6.49 -0.92 6.51
C TYR A 68 -6.00 -0.72 7.95
N ALA A 69 -5.65 0.50 8.34
CA ALA A 69 -5.21 0.78 9.71
C ALA A 69 -6.30 0.48 10.76
N LYS A 70 -7.58 0.65 10.40
CA LYS A 70 -8.72 0.34 11.27
C LYS A 70 -8.93 -1.17 11.38
N ILE A 71 -9.03 -1.86 10.24
CA ILE A 71 -9.20 -3.32 10.18
C ILE A 71 -8.06 -4.02 10.94
N TYR A 72 -6.83 -3.55 10.76
CA TYR A 72 -5.67 -4.14 11.40
C TYR A 72 -5.70 -4.02 12.93
N ARG A 73 -6.13 -2.87 13.44
CA ARG A 73 -6.29 -2.65 14.88
C ARG A 73 -7.31 -3.61 15.49
N ASP A 74 -8.45 -3.79 14.81
CA ASP A 74 -9.51 -4.68 15.28
C ASP A 74 -9.04 -6.14 15.25
N LEU A 75 -8.30 -6.55 14.22
CA LEU A 75 -7.75 -7.90 14.09
C LEU A 75 -6.68 -8.21 15.13
N LEU A 76 -5.85 -7.22 15.47
CA LEU A 76 -4.83 -7.34 16.54
C LEU A 76 -5.49 -7.51 17.92
N ILE A 77 -6.58 -6.79 18.21
CA ILE A 77 -7.31 -6.94 19.48
C ILE A 77 -7.90 -8.35 19.59
N ILE A 78 -8.51 -8.85 18.51
CA ILE A 78 -9.06 -10.21 18.46
C ILE A 78 -7.94 -11.25 18.70
N PHE A 79 -6.79 -11.06 18.05
CA PHE A 79 -5.64 -11.95 18.22
C PHE A 79 -5.12 -11.96 19.66
N VAL A 80 -4.92 -10.78 20.26
CA VAL A 80 -4.49 -10.66 21.66
C VAL A 80 -5.50 -11.32 22.60
N GLY A 81 -6.80 -11.10 22.38
CA GLY A 81 -7.86 -11.77 23.13
C GLY A 81 -7.81 -13.28 23.00
N PHE A 82 -7.53 -13.81 21.81
CA PHE A 82 -7.41 -15.25 21.57
C PHE A 82 -6.22 -15.87 22.28
N VAL A 83 -5.06 -15.20 22.25
CA VAL A 83 -3.85 -15.62 22.97
C VAL A 83 -4.09 -15.63 24.48
N ILE A 84 -4.76 -14.61 25.02
CA ILE A 84 -5.14 -14.55 26.44
C ILE A 84 -6.09 -15.70 26.79
N MET A 85 -7.10 -15.97 25.97
CA MET A 85 -8.02 -17.08 26.18
C MET A 85 -7.29 -18.43 26.19
N ILE A 86 -6.42 -18.69 25.22
CA ILE A 86 -5.62 -19.93 25.18
C ILE A 86 -4.73 -20.07 26.41
N SER A 87 -4.09 -18.98 26.85
CA SER A 87 -3.21 -19.02 28.02
C SER A 87 -4.00 -19.28 29.31
N VAL A 88 -5.18 -18.68 29.47
CA VAL A 88 -6.09 -18.98 30.61
C VAL A 88 -6.56 -20.43 30.60
N VAL A 89 -6.94 -20.96 29.44
CA VAL A 89 -7.35 -22.37 29.28
C VAL A 89 -6.18 -23.32 29.55
N SER A 90 -4.97 -22.97 29.11
CA SER A 90 -3.77 -23.79 29.34
C SER A 90 -3.37 -23.81 30.82
N ILE A 91 -3.52 -22.69 31.54
CA ILE A 91 -3.22 -22.62 32.98
C ILE A 91 -4.26 -23.39 33.80
N SER A 92 -5.55 -23.19 33.50
CA SER A 92 -6.63 -23.89 34.21
C SER A 92 -6.68 -25.39 33.87
N GLY A 93 -6.46 -25.75 32.61
CA GLY A 93 -6.27 -27.12 32.13
C GLY A 93 -5.03 -27.80 32.70
N GLY A 94 -3.90 -27.08 32.79
CA GLY A 94 -2.68 -27.58 33.40
C GLY A 94 -2.83 -27.85 34.90
N LEU A 95 -3.53 -26.98 35.64
CA LEU A 95 -3.82 -27.20 37.06
C LEU A 95 -4.75 -28.40 37.29
N THR A 96 -5.79 -28.53 36.45
CA THR A 96 -6.68 -29.70 36.51
C THR A 96 -6.01 -30.99 36.06
N GLN A 97 -5.13 -30.96 35.07
CA GLN A 97 -4.31 -32.12 34.65
C GLN A 97 -3.24 -32.48 35.69
N MET A 98 -2.60 -31.51 36.34
CA MET A 98 -1.60 -31.80 37.38
C MET A 98 -2.25 -32.51 38.58
N PHE A 99 -3.53 -32.23 38.84
CA PHE A 99 -4.32 -32.85 39.89
C PHE A 99 -4.96 -34.19 39.48
N LEU A 100 -5.53 -34.29 38.26
CA LEU A 100 -6.26 -35.49 37.79
C LEU A 100 -5.38 -36.49 37.00
N LEU A 101 -4.36 -36.03 36.27
CA LEU A 101 -3.47 -36.87 35.45
C LEU A 101 -2.18 -37.28 36.16
N ASN A 102 -2.04 -37.05 37.47
CA ASN A 102 -0.98 -37.69 38.27
C ASN A 102 -1.08 -39.24 38.22
N GLN A 103 -2.22 -39.76 37.77
CA GLN A 103 -2.46 -41.19 37.54
C GLN A 103 -2.55 -41.57 36.04
N ALA A 104 -2.35 -40.64 35.11
CA ALA A 104 -2.48 -40.92 33.67
C ALA A 104 -1.13 -41.18 33.00
N SER A 105 -1.20 -42.04 31.96
CA SER A 105 -0.06 -42.54 31.20
C SER A 105 0.71 -41.44 30.46
N SER A 106 2.03 -41.63 30.33
CA SER A 106 2.97 -40.66 29.74
C SER A 106 2.61 -40.24 28.31
N SER A 107 1.92 -41.09 27.54
CA SER A 107 1.58 -40.83 26.14
C SER A 107 0.61 -39.65 25.97
N VAL A 108 -0.39 -39.51 26.85
CA VAL A 108 -1.41 -38.43 26.74
C VAL A 108 -0.78 -37.06 26.96
N ARG A 109 0.24 -36.97 27.83
CA ARG A 109 0.99 -35.73 28.09
C ARG A 109 1.71 -35.26 26.84
N ILE A 110 2.34 -36.17 26.10
CA ILE A 110 3.14 -35.85 24.90
C ILE A 110 2.24 -35.31 23.78
N PHE A 111 1.10 -35.95 23.52
CA PHE A 111 0.17 -35.48 22.49
C PHE A 111 -0.37 -34.07 22.78
N PHE A 112 -0.62 -33.75 24.05
CA PHE A 112 -1.10 -32.43 24.44
C PHE A 112 -0.05 -31.34 24.23
N PHE A 113 1.20 -31.57 24.66
CA PHE A 113 2.31 -30.65 24.40
C PHE A 113 2.54 -30.44 22.90
N MET A 114 2.47 -31.52 22.12
CA MET A 114 2.64 -31.44 20.67
C MET A 114 1.53 -30.61 20.00
N GLY A 115 0.28 -30.74 20.47
CA GLY A 115 -0.84 -29.92 20.00
C GLY A 115 -0.68 -28.43 20.31
N ILE A 116 -0.26 -28.09 21.53
CA ILE A 116 0.02 -26.70 21.93
C ILE A 116 1.15 -26.11 21.07
N LEU A 117 2.23 -26.87 20.87
CA LEU A 117 3.38 -26.43 20.08
C LEU A 117 2.97 -26.13 18.63
N LEU A 118 2.13 -26.97 18.03
CA LEU A 118 1.60 -26.79 16.68
C LEU A 118 0.73 -25.54 16.56
N LEU A 119 -0.11 -25.27 17.57
CA LEU A 119 -0.91 -24.04 17.66
C LEU A 119 -0.04 -22.79 17.74
N ILE A 120 1.01 -22.82 18.56
CA ILE A 120 1.96 -21.71 18.70
C ILE A 120 2.66 -21.43 17.37
N VAL A 121 3.16 -22.48 16.69
CA VAL A 121 3.79 -22.35 15.38
C VAL A 121 2.83 -21.74 14.36
N GLY A 122 1.57 -22.18 14.34
CA GLY A 122 0.54 -21.61 13.47
C GLY A 122 0.30 -20.12 13.73
N LEU A 123 0.25 -19.70 15.00
CA LEU A 123 0.12 -18.28 15.37
C LEU A 123 1.34 -17.46 14.95
N ILE A 124 2.56 -18.00 15.09
CA ILE A 124 3.80 -17.31 14.69
C ILE A 124 3.82 -17.04 13.18
N ILE A 125 3.43 -18.04 12.36
CA ILE A 125 3.36 -17.86 10.89
C ILE A 125 2.36 -16.76 10.54
N LEU A 126 1.18 -16.77 11.16
CA LEU A 126 0.14 -15.77 10.94
C LEU A 126 0.63 -14.35 11.28
N VAL A 127 1.35 -14.21 12.41
CA VAL A 127 1.96 -12.95 12.82
C VAL A 127 3.06 -12.52 11.86
N TYR A 128 3.88 -13.45 11.36
CA TYR A 128 4.95 -13.16 10.42
C TYR A 128 4.42 -12.65 9.08
N ASP A 129 3.43 -13.33 8.49
CA ASP A 129 2.80 -12.89 7.23
C ASP A 129 2.21 -11.49 7.37
N ILE A 130 1.51 -11.25 8.47
CA ILE A 130 1.02 -9.92 8.85
C ILE A 130 2.15 -8.89 8.95
N PHE A 131 3.26 -9.24 9.59
CA PHE A 131 4.39 -8.33 9.79
C PHE A 131 5.06 -7.97 8.46
N VAL A 132 5.24 -8.94 7.57
CA VAL A 132 5.79 -8.74 6.23
C VAL A 132 4.89 -7.81 5.39
N ASP A 133 3.58 -8.01 5.45
CA ASP A 133 2.63 -7.15 4.74
C ASP A 133 2.66 -5.71 5.27
N ILE A 134 2.78 -5.52 6.59
CA ILE A 134 2.99 -4.18 7.18
C ILE A 134 4.30 -3.57 6.69
N PHE A 135 5.39 -4.34 6.70
CA PHE A 135 6.70 -3.86 6.29
C PHE A 135 6.70 -3.40 4.83
N LYS A 136 6.03 -4.14 3.93
CA LYS A 136 5.84 -3.73 2.54
C LYS A 136 5.05 -2.43 2.42
N VAL A 137 4.00 -2.23 3.22
CA VAL A 137 3.19 -1.00 3.20
C VAL A 137 3.98 0.20 3.72
N ILE A 138 4.85 0.01 4.72
CA ILE A 138 5.69 1.08 5.28
C ILE A 138 6.87 1.39 4.35
N SER A 139 7.52 0.39 3.76
CA SER A 139 8.70 0.55 2.91
C SER A 139 8.41 1.17 1.53
N ASN A 140 7.16 1.15 1.07
CA ASN A 140 6.75 1.72 -0.21
C ASN A 140 6.32 3.20 -0.10
N LYS A 141 6.85 3.91 0.90
CA LYS A 141 6.63 5.33 1.20
C LYS A 141 7.97 6.07 1.14
#